data_AF-A0A7X9SVA5-F1
#
_entry.id   AF-A0A7X9SVA5-F1
#
_cell.length_a   1.000
_cell.length_b   1.000
_cell.length_c   1.000
_cell.angle_alpha   90.00
_cell.angle_beta   90.00
_cell.angle_gamma   90.00
#
_symmetry.space_group_name_H-M   'P 1'
#
loop_
_entity.id
_entity.type
_entity.pdbx_description
1 polymer ?
#
loop_
_entity_poly.entity_id
_entity_poly.type
_entity_poly.pdbx_seq_one_letter_code
_entity_poly.pdbx_strand_id
1 'polypeptide(L)'
;MLAEFLVGRALGVDPRNVRVEWDAWDLVLADGTTVEVKSSSYWQSWKQVRPSVIRFDVAEHRPWHFETNTFDEGKSRPADVYVFSVLGSPGNPNVDPWT
;
A
#
# COMPACT_ATOMS: atom_id res chain seq x y z
N MET A 1 7.66 0.84 -0.37
CA MET A 1 7.38 1.95 -1.32
C MET A 1 7.55 3.31 -0.63
N LEU A 2 7.73 4.44 -1.34
CA LEU A 2 7.84 5.77 -0.69
C LEU A 2 6.60 6.07 0.18
N ALA A 3 5.40 5.80 -0.34
CA ALA A 3 4.16 6.04 0.39
C ALA A 3 4.13 5.31 1.75
N GLU A 4 4.47 4.01 1.77
CA GLU A 4 4.61 3.24 3.01
C GLU A 4 5.61 3.87 3.98
N PHE A 5 6.77 4.33 3.48
CA PHE A 5 7.77 4.99 4.30
C PHE A 5 7.23 6.29 4.91
N LEU A 6 6.57 7.14 4.13
CA LEU A 6 5.98 8.39 4.62
C LEU A 6 4.88 8.12 5.65
N VAL A 7 4.02 7.14 5.41
CA VAL A 7 2.95 6.72 6.34
C VAL A 7 3.55 6.17 7.62
N GLY A 8 4.50 5.24 7.53
CA GLY A 8 5.17 4.67 8.72
C GLY A 8 5.88 5.74 9.54
N ARG A 9 6.53 6.71 8.89
CA ARG A 9 7.15 7.86 9.58
C ARG A 9 6.13 8.76 10.26
N ALA A 10 4.97 9.01 9.63
CA ALA A 10 3.89 9.81 10.22
C ALA A 10 3.22 9.11 11.40
N LEU A 11 3.09 7.78 11.35
CA LEU A 11 2.51 6.95 12.40
C LEU A 11 3.51 6.60 13.52
N GLY A 12 4.77 7.04 13.41
CA GLY A 12 5.79 6.77 14.42
C GLY A 12 6.23 5.29 14.49
N VAL A 13 6.07 4.54 13.41
CA VAL A 13 6.53 3.14 13.32
C VAL A 13 8.06 3.12 13.45
N ASP A 14 8.57 2.23 14.31
CA ASP A 14 10.01 2.01 14.46
C ASP A 14 10.59 1.53 13.12
N PRO A 15 11.59 2.22 12.54
CA PRO A 15 12.25 1.81 11.30
C PRO A 15 12.83 0.39 11.32
N ARG A 16 13.05 -0.18 12.51
CA ARG A 16 13.53 -1.55 12.72
C ARG A 16 12.42 -2.60 12.70
N ASN A 17 11.16 -2.18 12.83
CA ASN A 17 9.97 -3.01 12.63
C ASN A 17 9.44 -2.90 11.19
N VAL A 18 10.28 -2.44 10.25
CA VAL A 18 9.87 -2.24 8.87
C VAL A 18 10.00 -3.56 8.11
N ARG A 19 8.81 -4.09 7.81
CA ARG A 19 8.45 -5.01 6.72
C ARG A 19 9.04 -6.42 6.75
N VAL A 20 8.13 -7.39 6.68
CA VAL A 20 8.30 -8.59 5.88
C VAL A 20 7.74 -8.27 4.49
N GLU A 21 8.58 -8.28 3.46
CA GLU A 21 8.10 -8.09 2.08
C GLU A 21 7.08 -9.18 1.77
N TRP A 22 5.94 -8.82 1.17
CA TRP A 22 4.81 -9.70 0.79
C TRP A 22 3.81 -10.11 1.88
N ASP A 23 3.87 -9.53 3.08
CA ASP A 23 2.88 -9.86 4.11
C ASP A 23 1.48 -9.29 3.82
N ALA A 24 0.48 -9.74 4.57
CA ALA A 24 -0.94 -9.38 4.37
C ALA A 24 -1.25 -7.88 4.61
N TRP A 25 -0.34 -7.14 5.22
CA TRP A 25 -0.39 -5.69 5.47
C TRP A 25 1.03 -5.10 5.39
N ASP A 26 1.13 -3.78 5.24
CA ASP A 26 2.43 -3.11 5.06
C ASP A 26 3.11 -2.71 6.37
N LEU A 27 2.33 -2.37 7.40
CA LEU A 27 2.83 -1.87 8.68
C LEU A 27 2.05 -2.45 9.86
N VAL A 28 2.72 -2.55 11.02
CA VAL A 28 2.09 -2.87 12.31
C VAL A 28 2.50 -1.80 13.32
N LEU A 29 1.51 -1.20 14.00
CA LEU A 29 1.75 -0.21 15.05
C LEU A 29 2.12 -0.88 16.37
N ALA A 30 2.61 -0.09 17.34
CA ALA A 30 3.05 -0.60 18.64
C ALA A 30 1.91 -1.26 19.45
N ASP A 31 0.65 -0.91 19.18
CA ASP A 31 -0.54 -1.50 19.78
C ASP A 31 -1.07 -2.73 19.02
N GLY A 32 -0.41 -3.14 17.94
CA GLY A 32 -0.81 -4.26 17.10
C GLY A 32 -1.70 -3.89 15.91
N THR A 33 -2.10 -2.63 15.75
CA THR A 33 -2.94 -2.19 14.62
C THR A 33 -2.22 -2.44 13.29
N THR A 34 -2.86 -3.15 12.37
CA THR A 34 -2.32 -3.44 11.03
C THR A 34 -2.74 -2.37 10.02
N VAL A 35 -1.81 -1.97 9.13
CA VAL A 35 -2.05 -0.91 8.15
C VAL A 35 -1.61 -1.35 6.75
N GLU A 36 -2.50 -1.21 5.78
CA GLU A 36 -2.19 -1.42 4.36
C GLU A 36 -2.13 -0.07 3.63
N VAL A 37 -1.04 0.17 2.91
CA VAL A 37 -0.77 1.43 2.20
C VAL A 37 -0.81 1.18 0.71
N LYS A 38 -1.80 1.77 0.03
CA LYS A 38 -1.90 1.69 -1.43
C LYS A 38 -1.55 3.02 -2.06
N SER A 39 -0.55 3.03 -2.93
CA SER A 39 -0.16 4.22 -3.70
C SER A 39 -0.63 4.15 -5.15
N SER A 40 -1.09 5.28 -5.70
CA SER A 40 -1.45 5.41 -7.11
C SER A 40 -1.06 6.77 -7.68
N SER A 41 -0.96 6.84 -9.01
CA SER A 41 -0.69 8.06 -9.77
C SER A 41 -1.60 8.13 -10.99
N TYR A 42 -1.98 9.35 -11.36
CA TYR A 42 -2.70 9.63 -12.60
C TYR A 42 -1.87 9.27 -13.85
N TRP A 43 -0.55 9.36 -13.74
CA TRP A 43 0.39 9.08 -14.81
C TRP A 43 1.40 8.02 -14.37
N GLN A 44 1.56 7.00 -15.19
CA GLN A 44 2.37 5.83 -14.91
C GLN A 44 3.66 5.86 -15.74
N SER A 45 4.68 5.12 -15.33
CA SER A 45 5.97 5.10 -16.04
C SER A 45 5.92 4.41 -17.41
N TRP A 46 4.84 3.67 -17.69
CA TRP A 46 4.58 3.13 -19.01
C TRP A 46 3.73 4.08 -19.86
N LYS A 47 3.81 3.94 -21.19
CA LYS A 47 3.10 4.81 -22.14
C LYS A 47 1.59 4.79 -21.90
N GLN A 48 0.99 5.97 -21.69
CA GLN A 48 -0.45 6.16 -21.53
C GLN A 48 -0.97 7.27 -22.44
N VAL A 49 -2.20 7.10 -22.93
CA VAL A 49 -2.87 8.08 -23.83
C VAL A 49 -3.73 9.07 -23.04
N ARG A 50 -4.09 8.71 -21.80
CA ARG A 50 -4.90 9.52 -20.89
C ARG A 50 -4.58 9.18 -19.43
N PRO A 51 -4.88 10.08 -18.48
CA PRO A 51 -4.75 9.79 -17.06
C PRO A 51 -5.54 8.55 -16.63
N SER A 52 -4.97 7.81 -15.69
CA SER A 52 -5.65 6.70 -14.99
C SER A 52 -6.84 7.23 -14.18
N VAL A 53 -7.95 6.50 -14.20
CA VAL A 53 -9.00 6.67 -13.19
C VAL A 53 -8.55 5.90 -11.96
N ILE A 54 -8.17 6.63 -10.91
CA ILE A 54 -7.67 6.02 -9.67
C ILE A 54 -8.82 5.32 -8.95
N ARG A 55 -8.63 4.03 -8.68
CA ARG A 55 -9.50 3.21 -7.84
C ARG A 55 -8.64 2.32 -6.97
N PHE A 56 -9.01 2.18 -5.71
CA PHE A 56 -8.36 1.28 -4.78
C PHE A 56 -9.32 0.15 -4.46
N ASP A 57 -8.85 -1.09 -4.58
CA ASP A 57 -9.62 -2.26 -4.20
C ASP A 57 -9.33 -2.59 -2.73
N VAL A 58 -10.40 -2.78 -1.96
CA VAL A 58 -10.38 -3.19 -0.54
C VAL A 58 -11.44 -4.27 -0.27
N ALA A 59 -11.84 -4.99 -1.32
CA ALA A 59 -12.70 -6.14 -1.19
C ALA A 59 -12.00 -7.24 -0.38
N GLU A 60 -12.82 -8.08 0.24
CA GLU A 60 -12.31 -9.25 0.96
C GLU A 60 -11.64 -10.22 -0.02
N HIS A 61 -10.45 -10.64 0.35
CA HIS A 61 -9.66 -11.63 -0.38
C HIS A 61 -9.09 -12.64 0.61
N ARG A 62 -8.54 -13.75 0.13
CA ARG A 62 -7.80 -14.66 1.01
C ARG A 62 -6.41 -14.07 1.20
N PRO A 63 -6.05 -13.57 2.39
CA PRO A 63 -4.73 -13.02 2.61
C PRO A 63 -3.68 -14.11 2.47
N TRP A 64 -2.50 -13.72 2.01
CA TRP A 64 -1.33 -14.57 1.97
C TRP A 64 -0.37 -14.11 3.06
N HIS A 65 0.12 -15.05 3.86
CA HIS A 65 1.05 -14.79 4.96
C HIS A 65 2.43 -15.28 4.59
N PHE A 66 3.41 -14.37 4.59
CA PHE A 66 4.78 -14.70 4.19
C PHE A 66 5.43 -15.71 5.14
N GLU A 67 5.24 -15.52 6.45
CA GLU A 67 5.89 -16.33 7.48
C GLU A 67 5.57 -17.82 7.37
N THR A 68 4.31 -18.14 7.03
CA THR A 68 3.83 -19.51 6.91
C THR A 68 3.80 -20.02 5.47
N ASN A 69 3.97 -19.12 4.48
CA ASN A 69 3.83 -19.40 3.05
C ASN A 69 2.47 -20.05 2.72
N THR A 70 1.39 -19.55 3.33
CA THR A 70 0.03 -20.07 3.18
C THR A 70 -0.99 -18.96 2.98
N PHE A 71 -2.16 -19.33 2.44
CA PHE A 71 -3.35 -18.49 2.44
C PHE A 71 -4.25 -18.83 3.62
N ASP A 72 -5.03 -17.85 4.09
CA ASP A 72 -6.11 -18.14 5.03
C ASP A 72 -7.23 -18.99 4.38
N GLU A 73 -7.93 -19.76 5.22
CA GLU A 73 -9.07 -20.58 4.79
C GLU A 73 -10.26 -19.73 4.32
N GLY A 74 -10.40 -18.52 4.86
CA GLY A 74 -11.48 -17.57 4.60
C GLY A 74 -11.04 -16.31 3.84
N LYS A 75 -12.02 -15.54 3.36
CA LYS A 75 -11.75 -14.19 2.85
C LYS A 75 -11.88 -13.18 4.00
N SER A 76 -11.02 -12.19 4.02
CA SER A 76 -11.05 -11.10 4.99
C SER A 76 -10.49 -9.81 4.39
N ARG A 77 -10.58 -8.73 5.16
CA ARG A 77 -9.77 -7.53 4.97
C ARG A 77 -8.60 -7.66 5.94
N PRO A 78 -7.37 -7.89 5.47
CA PRO A 78 -6.26 -8.23 6.34
C PRO A 78 -5.79 -7.06 7.23
N ALA A 79 -6.05 -5.81 6.83
CA ALA A 79 -5.63 -4.63 7.58
C ALA A 79 -6.78 -4.00 8.37
N ASP A 80 -6.49 -3.50 9.57
CA ASP A 80 -7.40 -2.68 10.37
C ASP A 80 -7.61 -1.29 9.73
N VAL A 81 -6.54 -0.73 9.14
CA VAL A 81 -6.53 0.60 8.55
C VAL A 81 -6.00 0.54 7.11
N TYR A 82 -6.68 1.25 6.21
CA TYR A 82 -6.28 1.41 4.81
C TYR A 82 -5.89 2.86 4.54
N VAL A 83 -4.67 3.09 4.05
CA VAL A 83 -4.19 4.41 3.66
C VAL A 83 -4.04 4.49 2.14
N PHE A 84 -4.78 5.40 1.52
CA PHE A 84 -4.73 5.66 0.09
C PHE A 84 -3.88 6.88 -0.21
N SER A 85 -2.75 6.67 -0.87
CA SER A 85 -1.82 7.74 -1.26
C SER A 85 -1.93 8.02 -2.75
N VAL A 86 -2.22 9.26 -3.13
CA VAL A 86 -2.33 9.67 -4.53
C VAL A 86 -1.24 10.70 -4.85
N LEU A 87 -0.45 10.42 -5.88
CA LEU A 87 0.47 11.39 -6.45
C LEU A 87 -0.32 12.44 -7.24
N GLY A 88 -0.54 13.60 -6.60
CA GLY A 88 -1.43 14.66 -7.06
C GLY A 88 -0.85 15.52 -8.19
N SER A 89 -0.62 14.94 -9.36
CA SER A 89 -0.13 15.66 -10.55
C SER A 89 -0.92 15.34 -11.83
N PRO A 90 -2.26 15.53 -11.86
CA PRO A 90 -3.09 15.13 -12.99
C PRO A 90 -2.75 15.86 -14.30
N GLY A 91 -2.18 17.08 -14.25
CA GLY A 91 -1.78 17.86 -15.42
C GLY A 91 -0.35 17.63 -15.91
N ASN A 92 0.45 16.82 -15.21
CA ASN A 92 1.86 16.61 -15.55
C ASN A 92 2.12 15.13 -15.88
N PRO A 93 2.20 14.76 -17.17
CA PRO A 93 2.45 13.38 -17.59
C PRO A 93 3.89 12.90 -17.33
N ASN A 94 4.81 13.80 -16.96
CA ASN A 94 6.21 13.48 -16.68
C ASN A 94 6.48 13.33 -15.18
N VAL A 95 5.44 13.25 -14.35
CA VAL A 95 5.63 12.93 -12.93
C VAL A 95 6.12 11.49 -12.82
N ASP A 96 7.17 11.27 -12.04
CA ASP A 96 7.69 9.94 -11.77
C ASP A 96 6.88 9.30 -10.63
N PRO A 97 6.15 8.20 -10.88
CA PRO A 97 5.34 7.53 -9.87
C PRO A 97 6.15 6.63 -8.93
N TRP A 98 7.45 6.46 -9.17
CA TRP A 98 8.34 5.61 -8.37
C TRP A 98 9.10 6.38 -7.30
N THR A 99 9.13 7.71 -7.38
CA THR A 99 9.86 8.57 -6.44
C THR A 99 9.07 8.91 -5.20
#